data_AF-A0A3N5U2U2-F1
#
_entry.id   AF-A0A3N5U2U2-F1
#
_cell.length_a   1.000
_cell.length_b   1.000
_cell.length_c   1.000
_cell.angle_alpha   90.00
_cell.angle_beta   90.00
_cell.angle_gamma   90.00
#
_symmetry.space_group_name_H-M   'P 1'
#
loop_
_entity.id
_entity.type
_entity.pdbx_description
1 polymer ?
#
loop_
_entity_poly.entity_id
_entity_poly.type
_entity_poly.pdbx_seq_one_letter_code
_entity_poly.pdbx_strand_id
1 'polypeptide(L)' 'MDKKKRTPYPTANLMNLLVRAKQKGVITKTMGLALEFAPPLTIQKDEIDFALKVIEECITEEERALGL' A
#
# COMPACT_ATOMS: atom_id res chain seq x y z
N MET A 1 -9.76 -10.53 -2.87
CA MET A 1 -10.28 -9.57 -3.86
C MET A 1 -11.58 -10.09 -4.49
N ASP A 2 -12.73 -9.62 -4.02
CA ASP A 2 -14.03 -9.90 -4.64
C ASP A 2 -14.33 -8.81 -5.70
N LYS A 3 -14.30 -9.18 -6.99
CA LYS A 3 -14.50 -8.27 -8.13
C LYS A 3 -15.90 -7.64 -8.19
N LYS A 4 -16.86 -8.07 -7.34
CA LYS A 4 -18.25 -7.59 -7.36
C LYS A 4 -18.49 -6.36 -6.49
N LYS A 5 -17.69 -6.14 -5.44
CA LYS A 5 -17.83 -4.99 -4.54
C LYS A 5 -16.76 -3.96 -4.86
N ARG A 6 -17.02 -3.13 -5.87
CA ARG A 6 -16.24 -1.91 -6.20
C ARG A 6 -16.42 -0.81 -5.13
N THR A 7 -16.58 -1.17 -3.86
CA THR A 7 -16.70 -0.20 -2.78
C THR A 7 -15.38 0.57 -2.73
N PRO A 8 -15.37 1.89 -2.96
CA PRO A 8 -14.13 2.65 -2.91
C PRO A 8 -13.46 2.47 -1.56
N TYR A 9 -12.15 2.21 -1.55
CA TYR A 9 -11.38 2.20 -0.32
C TYR A 9 -11.51 3.59 0.33
N PRO A 10 -11.92 3.71 1.60
CA PRO A 10 -12.11 5.02 2.20
C PRO A 10 -10.80 5.83 2.21
N THR A 11 -10.87 7.11 1.83
CA THR A 11 -9.70 7.97 1.65
C THR A 11 -8.86 8.14 2.93
N ALA A 12 -9.49 8.05 4.10
CA ALA A 12 -8.80 8.11 5.40
C ALA A 12 -7.85 6.92 5.62
N ASN A 13 -8.18 5.75 5.08
CA ASN A 13 -7.38 4.53 5.23
C ASN A 13 -6.13 4.53 4.32
N LEU A 14 -6.18 5.25 3.20
CA LEU A 14 -5.00 5.43 2.33
C LEU A 14 -3.88 6.15 3.08
N MET A 15 -4.19 7.16 3.89
CA MET A 15 -3.17 7.86 4.69
C MET A 15 -2.53 6.95 5.74
N ASN A 16 -3.30 6.07 6.37
CA ASN A 16 -2.77 5.10 7.34
C ASN A 16 -1.83 4.09 6.65
N LEU A 17 -2.18 3.64 5.45
CA LEU A 17 -1.33 2.77 4.64
C LEU A 17 0.03 3.43 4.35
N LEU A 18 0.04 4.72 4.01
CA LEU A 18 1.28 5.47 3.76
C LEU A 18 2.15 5.58 5.02
N VAL A 19 1.53 5.87 6.17
CA VAL A 19 2.23 5.96 7.46
C VAL A 19 2.86 4.61 7.83
N ARG A 20 2.12 3.51 7.69
CA ARG A 20 2.60 2.15 7.99
C ARG A 20 3.73 1.74 7.04
N ALA A 21 3.57 1.96 5.74
CA ALA A 21 4.60 1.64 4.75
C ALA A 21 5.90 2.40 5.07
N LYS A 22 5.79 3.69 5.42
CA LYS A 22 6.95 4.51 5.81
C LYS A 22 7.64 3.97 7.06
N GLN A 23 6.89 3.53 8.08
CA GLN A 23 7.46 2.91 9.29
C GLN A 23 8.21 1.61 8.99
N LYS A 24 7.80 0.90 7.93
CA LYS A 24 8.42 -0.34 7.44
C LYS A 24 9.52 -0.09 6.39
N GLY A 25 9.92 1.16 6.16
CA GLY A 25 11.02 1.51 5.27
C GLY A 25 10.65 1.70 3.79
N VAL A 26 9.37 1.74 3.45
CA VAL A 26 8.90 1.94 2.07
C VAL A 26 8.16 3.27 1.95
N ILE A 27 8.68 4.17 1.11
CA ILE A 27 8.05 5.47 0.86
C ILE A 27 7.15 5.34 -0.38
N THR A 28 5.87 5.63 -0.20
CA THR A 28 4.87 5.69 -1.26
C THR A 28 4.15 7.04 -1.21
N LYS A 29 3.42 7.36 -2.29
CA LYS A 29 2.54 8.52 -2.38
C LYS A 29 1.14 8.08 -2.79
N THR A 30 0.20 9.00 -2.72
CA THR A 30 -1.15 8.81 -3.26
C THR A 30 -1.47 9.85 -4.30
N MET A 31 -2.03 9.41 -5.41
CA MET A 31 -2.67 10.27 -6.42
C MET A 31 -4.16 9.95 -6.43
N GLY A 32 -4.94 10.73 -5.66
CA GLY A 32 -6.35 10.42 -5.41
C GLY A 32 -6.48 9.11 -4.60
N LEU A 33 -7.18 8.12 -5.18
CA LEU A 33 -7.35 6.78 -4.57
C LEU A 33 -6.28 5.77 -4.99
N ALA A 34 -5.30 6.17 -5.82
CA ALA A 34 -4.24 5.30 -6.29
C ALA A 34 -2.99 5.42 -5.41
N LEU A 35 -2.42 4.27 -5.02
CA LEU A 35 -1.09 4.19 -4.42
C LEU A 35 -0.03 4.30 -5.52
N GLU A 36 0.92 5.19 -5.33
CA GLU A 36 2.05 5.42 -6.24
C GLU A 36 3.34 4.94 -5.59
N PHE A 37 4.05 4.06 -6.29
CA PHE A 37 5.39 3.60 -5.96
C PHE A 37 6.33 3.95 -7.11
N ALA A 38 7.17 4.96 -6.90
CA ALA A 38 8.10 5.49 -7.89
C ALA A 38 9.55 5.36 -7.37
N PRO A 39 10.12 4.14 -7.37
CA PRO A 39 11.49 3.93 -6.94
C PRO A 39 12.51 4.47 -7.96
N PRO A 40 13.79 4.59 -7.58
CA PRO A 40 14.87 4.89 -8.51
C PRO A 40 14.97 3.84 -9.62
N LEU A 41 15.46 4.23 -10.80
CA LEU A 41 15.67 3.30 -11.93
C LEU A 41 16.76 2.24 -11.65
N THR A 42 17.59 2.47 -10.63
CA THR A 42 18.64 1.55 -10.19
C THR A 42 18.14 0.49 -9.20
N ILE A 43 16.84 0.47 -8.87
CA ILE A 43 16.26 -0.48 -7.93
C ILE A 43 16.53 -1.93 -8.37
N GLN A 44 16.89 -2.77 -7.42
CA GLN A 44 17.16 -4.19 -7.63
C GLN A 44 15.92 -5.04 -7.36
N LYS A 45 15.94 -6.28 -7.83
CA LYS A 45 14.80 -7.20 -7.71
C LYS A 45 14.40 -7.44 -6.26
N ASP A 46 15.37 -7.64 -5.38
CA ASP A 46 15.17 -7.87 -3.95
C ASP A 46 14.55 -6.65 -3.25
N GLU A 47 14.93 -5.43 -3.65
CA GLU A 47 14.29 -4.20 -3.18
C GLU A 47 12.84 -4.08 -3.65
N ILE A 48 12.52 -4.52 -4.88
CA ILE A 48 11.15 -4.60 -5.39
C ILE A 48 10.35 -5.63 -4.58
N ASP A 49 10.90 -6.83 -4.38
CA ASP A 49 10.26 -7.91 -3.62
C ASP A 49 9.96 -7.46 -2.19
N PHE A 50 10.91 -6.76 -1.55
CA PHE A 50 10.74 -6.16 -0.24
C PHE A 50 9.61 -5.12 -0.22
N ALA A 51 9.61 -4.18 -1.16
CA ALA A 51 8.59 -3.13 -1.24
C ALA A 51 7.18 -3.72 -1.42
N LEU A 52 7.05 -4.71 -2.31
CA LEU A 52 5.77 -5.41 -2.53
C LEU A 52 5.29 -6.14 -1.29
N LYS A 53 6.17 -6.83 -0.58
CA LYS A 53 5.84 -7.52 0.68
C LYS A 53 5.33 -6.55 1.74
N VAL A 54 5.99 -5.41 1.91
CA VAL A 54 5.57 -4.36 2.86
C VAL A 54 4.20 -3.79 2.47
N ILE A 55 3.99 -3.51 1.19
CA ILE A 55 2.71 -2.98 0.68
C ILE A 55 1.58 -3.98 0.94
N GLU A 56 1.78 -5.26 0.65
CA GLU A 56 0.80 -6.33 0.91
C GLU A 56 0.47 -6.44 2.41
N GLU A 57 1.49 -6.37 3.27
CA GLU A 57 1.31 -6.41 4.72
C GLU A 57 0.49 -5.20 5.21
N CYS A 58 0.78 -3.99 4.72
CA CYS A 58 0.02 -2.79 5.06
C CYS A 58 -1.44 -2.87 4.58
N ILE A 59 -1.70 -3.42 3.39
CA ILE A 59 -3.07 -3.63 2.90
C ILE A 59 -3.80 -4.61 3.81
N THR A 60 -3.17 -5.75 4.15
CA THR A 60 -3.77 -6.78 5.01
C THR A 60 -4.08 -6.23 6.42
N GLU A 61 -3.21 -5.40 6.98
CA GLU A 61 -3.45 -4.74 8.26
C GLU A 61 -4.64 -3.77 8.21
N GLU A 62 -4.77 -3.00 7.12
CA GLU A 62 -5.89 -2.09 6.93
C GLU A 62 -7.20 -2.85 6.68
N GLU A 63 -7.20 -3.92 5.88
CA GLU A 63 -8.36 -4.79 5.69
C GLU A 63 -8.84 -5.37 7.04
N ARG A 64 -7.90 -5.89 7.85
CA ARG A 64 -8.20 -6.38 9.20
C ARG A 64 -8.76 -5.30 10.11
N ALA A 65 -8.22 -4.09 10.07
CA ALA A 65 -8.72 -2.96 10.86
C ALA A 65 -10.13 -2.52 10.44
N LEU A 66 -10.49 -2.75 9.18
CA LEU A 66 -11.83 -2.51 8.62
C LEU A 66 -12.80 -3.70 8.83
N GLY A 67 -12.31 -4.84 9.33
CA GLY A 67 -13.11 -6.06 9.48
C GLY A 67 -13.46 -6.72 8.14
N LEU A 68 -12.60 -6.54 7.12
CA LEU A 68 -12.72 -7.12 5.78
C LEU A 68 -11.88 -8.40 5.63
#